data_AF-A0A966NGX0-F1
#
_entry.id   AF-A0A966NGX0-F1
#
_cell.length_a   1.000
_cell.length_b   1.000
_cell.length_c   1.000
_cell.angle_alpha   90.00
_cell.angle_beta   90.00
_cell.angle_gamma   90.00
#
_symmetry.space_group_name_H-M   'P 1'
#
loop_
_entity.id
_entity.type
_entity.pdbx_description
1 polymer ?
#
loop_
_entity_poly.entity_id
_entity_poly.type
_entity_poly.pdbx_seq_one_letter_code
_entity_poly.pdbx_strand_id
1 'polypeptide(L)'
;DYIMFATDTQRLADQAKYISYGPARASSAPLVGKHADLGIDMAPHMPTAPENLSRAFLMNYDFWADYRDDLDAKFQAWLAK
;
A
#
# COMPACT_ATOMS: atom_id res chain seq x y z
N ASP A 1 -16.75 -5.95 14.51
CA ASP A 1 -16.99 -4.49 14.53
C ASP A 1 -15.77 -3.66 14.13
N TYR A 2 -14.64 -3.76 14.85
CA TYR A 2 -13.47 -2.93 14.55
C TYR A 2 -12.94 -3.08 13.11
N ILE A 3 -12.77 -4.31 12.60
CA ILE A 3 -12.28 -4.51 11.23
C ILE A 3 -13.24 -3.91 10.19
N MET A 4 -14.55 -3.99 10.42
CA MET A 4 -15.54 -3.39 9.52
C MET A 4 -15.40 -1.86 9.49
N PHE A 5 -15.24 -1.24 10.66
CA PHE A 5 -14.99 0.19 10.78
C PHE A 5 -13.64 0.59 10.14
N ALA A 6 -12.55 -0.06 10.56
CA ALA A 6 -11.19 0.28 10.12
C ALA A 6 -10.98 0.08 8.62
N THR A 7 -11.76 -0.82 8.00
CA THR A 7 -11.71 -1.07 6.56
C THR A 7 -12.86 -0.44 5.80
N ASP A 8 -13.69 0.43 6.40
CA ASP A 8 -14.74 1.12 5.66
C ASP A 8 -14.15 2.12 4.66
N THR A 9 -15.00 2.54 3.71
CA THR A 9 -14.60 3.44 2.61
C THR A 9 -13.97 4.74 3.10
N GLN A 10 -14.53 5.37 4.14
CA GLN A 10 -14.08 6.68 4.61
C GLN A 10 -12.85 6.56 5.49
N ARG A 11 -12.79 5.57 6.39
CA ARG A 11 -11.63 5.38 7.29
C ARG A 11 -10.36 5.09 6.51
N LEU A 12 -10.44 4.26 5.46
CA LEU A 12 -9.31 4.01 4.57
C LEU A 12 -8.88 5.26 3.80
N ALA A 13 -9.83 6.08 3.32
CA ALA A 13 -9.49 7.34 2.65
C ALA A 13 -8.88 8.38 3.60
N ASP A 14 -9.36 8.44 4.84
CA ASP A 14 -8.85 9.37 5.86
C ASP A 14 -7.41 9.06 6.27
N GLN A 15 -7.00 7.79 6.25
CA GLN A 15 -5.61 7.40 6.52
C GLN A 15 -4.64 8.04 5.51
N ALA A 16 -5.04 8.16 4.25
CA ALA A 16 -4.21 8.72 3.17
C ALA A 16 -3.88 10.21 3.36
N LYS A 17 -4.48 10.90 4.33
CA LYS A 17 -4.13 12.28 4.72
C LYS A 17 -2.80 12.37 5.47
N TYR A 18 -2.31 11.26 6.02
CA TYR A 18 -1.15 11.26 6.94
C TYR A 18 0.05 10.50 6.38
N ILE A 19 -0.15 9.61 5.41
CA ILE A 19 0.91 8.81 4.81
C ILE A 19 0.58 8.49 3.36
N SER A 20 1.60 8.42 2.52
CA SER A 20 1.48 8.11 1.09
C SER A 20 1.25 6.62 0.82
N TYR A 21 0.24 6.04 1.45
CA TYR A 21 -0.23 4.68 1.18
C TYR A 21 -1.63 4.70 0.59
N GLY A 22 -1.75 4.05 -0.57
CA GLY A 22 -3.03 3.93 -1.28
C GLY A 22 -4.05 3.16 -0.43
N PRO A 23 -5.30 3.63 -0.35
CA PRO A 23 -6.33 2.92 0.40
C PRO A 23 -6.64 1.57 -0.27
N ALA A 24 -6.92 0.56 0.53
CA ALA A 24 -7.12 -0.81 0.04
C ALA A 24 -8.40 -1.02 -0.79
N ARG A 25 -9.39 -0.12 -0.69
CA ARG A 25 -10.66 -0.22 -1.42
C ARG A 25 -10.73 0.76 -2.59
N ALA A 26 -11.22 0.27 -3.73
CA ALA A 26 -11.53 1.12 -4.88
C ALA A 26 -12.52 2.24 -4.54
N SER A 27 -13.49 1.97 -3.65
CA SER A 27 -14.46 2.99 -3.19
C SER A 27 -13.83 4.14 -2.40
N SER A 28 -12.65 3.93 -1.83
CA SER A 28 -11.93 4.94 -1.04
C SER A 28 -11.08 5.87 -1.91
N ALA A 29 -10.60 5.40 -3.07
CA ALA A 29 -9.70 6.17 -3.92
C ALA A 29 -10.26 7.55 -4.33
N PRO A 30 -11.55 7.70 -4.69
CA PRO A 30 -12.14 9.00 -5.00
C PRO A 30 -12.23 9.97 -3.81
N LEU A 31 -12.06 9.47 -2.58
CA LEU A 31 -12.16 10.26 -1.35
C LEU A 31 -10.79 10.69 -0.79
N VAL A 32 -9.70 10.30 -1.46
CA VAL A 32 -8.35 10.74 -1.08
C VAL A 32 -8.26 12.25 -1.29
N GLY A 33 -8.12 12.99 -0.19
CA GLY A 33 -8.10 14.44 -0.17
C GLY A 33 -6.70 15.02 0.01
N LYS A 34 -6.60 16.05 0.85
CA LYS A 34 -5.35 16.75 1.13
C LYS A 34 -4.60 16.18 2.33
N HIS A 35 -3.29 16.33 2.34
CA HIS A 35 -2.46 16.04 3.50
C HIS A 35 -2.95 16.86 4.70
N ALA A 36 -3.01 16.23 5.88
CA ALA A 36 -3.57 16.84 7.09
C ALA A 36 -2.89 18.16 7.46
N ASP A 37 -1.55 18.19 7.48
CA ASP A 37 -0.78 19.39 7.83
C ASP A 37 -0.36 20.25 6.62
N LEU A 38 0.12 19.61 5.55
CA LEU A 38 0.71 20.30 4.40
C LEU A 38 -0.32 20.86 3.40
N GLY A 39 -1.58 20.38 3.43
CA GLY A 39 -2.64 20.87 2.54
C GLY A 39 -2.46 20.57 1.04
N ILE A 40 -1.50 19.71 0.67
CA ILE A 40 -1.24 19.26 -0.70
C ILE A 40 -2.17 18.09 -1.07
N ASP A 41 -2.49 17.95 -2.36
CA ASP A 41 -3.33 16.84 -2.83
C ASP A 41 -2.57 15.52 -2.74
N MET A 42 -3.17 14.53 -2.06
CA MET A 42 -2.49 13.26 -1.78
C MET A 42 -2.65 12.23 -2.89
N ALA A 43 -3.69 12.34 -3.72
CA ALA A 43 -3.99 11.33 -4.74
C ALA A 43 -2.79 11.02 -5.67
N PRO A 44 -2.03 12.00 -6.21
CA PRO A 44 -0.88 11.73 -7.07
C PRO A 44 0.29 11.04 -6.36
N HIS A 45 0.33 11.11 -5.03
CA HIS A 45 1.38 10.52 -4.20
C HIS A 45 1.06 9.08 -3.78
N MET A 46 -0.15 8.58 -4.07
CA MET A 46 -0.51 7.20 -3.76
C MET A 46 0.22 6.22 -4.70
N PRO A 47 0.85 5.15 -4.19
CA PRO A 47 1.44 4.11 -5.04
C PRO A 47 0.43 3.45 -5.98
N THR A 48 -0.85 3.43 -5.59
CA THR A 48 -1.96 2.86 -6.37
C THR A 48 -2.63 3.87 -7.31
N ALA A 49 -2.15 5.11 -7.38
CA ALA A 49 -2.62 6.06 -8.38
C ALA A 49 -2.35 5.50 -9.79
N PRO A 50 -3.27 5.61 -10.76
CA PRO A 50 -3.15 4.95 -12.07
C PRO A 50 -1.82 5.22 -12.80
N GLU A 51 -1.33 6.45 -12.72
CA GLU A 51 -0.05 6.88 -13.30
C GLU A 51 1.15 6.19 -12.64
N ASN A 52 1.13 5.98 -11.33
CA ASN A 52 2.19 5.31 -10.58
C ASN A 52 2.12 3.79 -10.77
N LEU A 53 0.90 3.23 -10.76
CA LEU A 53 0.66 1.80 -10.91
C LEU A 53 1.06 1.28 -12.28
N SER A 54 1.02 2.13 -13.32
CA SER A 54 1.48 1.78 -14.67
C SER A 54 2.95 1.37 -14.76
N ARG A 55 3.75 1.74 -13.74
CA ARG A 55 5.19 1.43 -13.64
C ARG A 55 5.51 0.45 -12.50
N ALA A 56 4.49 -0.07 -11.82
CA ALA A 56 4.68 -0.95 -10.68
C ALA A 56 4.92 -2.40 -11.14
N PHE A 57 5.77 -3.11 -10.40
CA PHE A 57 5.79 -4.57 -10.43
C PHE A 57 4.87 -5.08 -9.33
N LEU A 58 3.77 -5.74 -9.70
CA LEU A 58 2.82 -6.26 -8.73
C LEU A 58 3.44 -7.42 -7.96
N MET A 59 3.38 -7.35 -6.64
CA MET A 59 3.84 -8.43 -5.77
C MET A 59 3.02 -9.70 -6.01
N ASN A 60 3.69 -10.78 -6.42
CA ASN A 60 3.05 -12.09 -6.55
C ASN A 60 3.08 -12.80 -5.20
N TYR A 61 1.96 -12.75 -4.48
CA TYR A 61 1.86 -13.34 -3.14
C TYR A 61 1.98 -14.87 -3.17
N ASP A 62 1.51 -15.56 -4.20
CA ASP A 62 1.59 -17.02 -4.31
C ASP A 62 3.05 -17.48 -4.48
N PHE A 63 3.81 -16.79 -5.35
CA PHE A 63 5.24 -17.04 -5.49
C PHE A 63 5.98 -16.91 -4.14
N TRP A 64 5.68 -15.85 -3.38
CA TRP A 64 6.33 -15.68 -2.08
C TRP A 64 5.81 -16.68 -1.04
N ALA A 65 4.54 -17.08 -1.08
CA ALA A 65 4.04 -18.13 -0.19
C ALA A 65 4.77 -19.47 -0.43
N ASP A 66 5.08 -19.79 -1.69
CA ASP A 66 5.74 -21.04 -2.08
C ASP A 66 7.26 -21.02 -1.85
N TYR A 67 7.94 -19.89 -2.07
CA TYR A 67 9.41 -19.83 -2.16
C TYR A 67 10.12 -18.98 -1.10
N ARG A 68 9.40 -18.28 -0.22
CA ARG A 68 10.03 -17.31 0.68
C ARG A 68 11.07 -17.92 1.60
N ASP A 69 10.80 -19.06 2.22
CA ASP A 69 11.72 -19.67 3.19
C ASP A 69 13.05 -20.07 2.53
N ASP A 70 13.00 -20.65 1.32
CA ASP A 70 14.19 -21.02 0.55
C ASP A 70 15.02 -19.80 0.12
N LEU A 71 14.36 -18.72 -0.29
CA LEU A 71 15.02 -17.48 -0.69
C LEU A 71 15.62 -16.75 0.52
N ASP A 72 14.89 -16.69 1.64
CA ASP A 72 15.36 -16.07 2.87
C ASP A 72 16.60 -16.83 3.40
N ALA A 73 16.61 -18.17 3.39
CA ALA A 73 17.79 -18.96 3.79
C ALA A 73 19.03 -18.65 2.93
N LYS A 74 18.86 -18.55 1.60
CA LYS A 74 19.94 -18.16 0.68
C LYS A 74 20.43 -16.74 0.95
N PHE A 75 19.52 -15.80 1.20
CA PHE A 75 19.86 -14.42 1.49
C PHE A 75 20.63 -14.28 2.82
N GLN A 76 20.21 -15.00 3.87
CA GLN A 76 20.94 -15.02 5.14
C GLN A 76 22.34 -15.63 5.02
N ALA A 77 22.47 -16.73 4.26
CA ALA A 77 23.78 -17.33 3.99
C ALA A 77 24.71 -16.38 3.21
N TRP A 78 24.17 -15.49 2.37
CA TRP A 78 24.93 -14.44 1.70
C TRP A 78 25.33 -13.31 2.66
N LEU A 79 24.41 -12.83 3.51
CA LEU A 79 24.68 -11.78 4.50
C LEU A 79 25.75 -12.16 5.54
N ALA A 80 25.86 -13.46 5.85
CA ALA A 80 26.83 -13.97 6.82
C ALA A 80 28.26 -14.09 6.27
N LYS A 81 28.49 -13.74 5.00
CA LYS A 81 29.82 -13.67 4.37
C LYS A 81 30.31 -12.23 4.32
#